data_AF-A0A7X9LWV5-F1
#
_entry.id   AF-A0A7X9LWV5-F1
#
_cell.length_a   1.000
_cell.length_b   1.000
_cell.length_c   1.000
_cell.angle_alpha   90.00
_cell.angle_beta   90.00
_cell.angle_gamma   90.00
#
_symmetry.space_group_name_H-M   'P 1'
#
loop_
_entity.id
_entity.type
_entity.pdbx_description
1 polymer ?
#
loop_
_entity_poly.entity_id
_entity_poly.type
_entity_poly.pdbx_seq_one_letter_code
_entity_poly.pdbx_strand_id
1 'polypeptide(L)' 'MIPSAGILIISLLIAWFEIPKLKQDKATKEMIVFCFFLISGTVLSILSALRITIPNPVNWLIFLFEPVSKWIERLLT' A
#
# COMPACT_ATOMS: atom_id res chain seq x y z
N MET A 1 11.76 7.00 11.11
CA MET A 1 12.76 5.90 11.04
C MET A 1 12.49 4.74 12.00
N ILE A 2 11.74 4.93 13.10
CA ILE A 2 11.35 3.86 14.05
C ILE A 2 10.09 3.04 13.65
N PRO A 3 9.04 3.58 12.97
CA PRO A 3 7.79 2.83 12.79
C PRO A 3 7.86 1.70 11.74
N SER A 4 8.75 1.81 10.75
CA SER A 4 8.91 0.80 9.68
C SER A 4 9.52 -0.52 10.15
N ALA A 5 10.35 -0.48 11.20
CA ALA A 5 10.95 -1.68 11.79
C ALA A 5 9.90 -2.57 12.48
N GLY A 6 8.91 -1.96 13.16
CA GLY A 6 7.82 -2.70 13.81
C GLY A 6 6.93 -3.43 12.80
N ILE A 7 6.63 -2.80 11.67
CA ILE A 7 5.84 -3.38 10.58
C ILE A 7 6.54 -4.61 9.99
N LEU A 8 7.86 -4.52 9.77
CA LEU A 8 8.65 -5.64 9.27
C LEU A 8 8.68 -6.81 10.26
N ILE A 9 8.86 -6.54 11.56
CA ILE A 9 8.87 -7.58 12.59
C ILE A 9 7.52 -8.29 12.67
N ILE A 10 6.42 -7.54 12.65
CA ILE A 10 5.06 -8.12 12.68
C ILE A 10 4.81 -8.94 11.41
N SER A 11 5.13 -8.41 10.22
CA SER A 11 4.98 -9.16 8.96
C SER A 11 5.80 -10.45 8.96
N LEU A 12 6.99 -10.46 9.56
CA LEU A 12 7.84 -11.65 9.64
C LEU A 12 7.27 -12.69 10.61
N LEU A 13 6.72 -12.25 11.75
CA LEU A 13 6.03 -13.14 12.70
C LEU A 13 4.80 -13.79 12.08
N ILE A 14 3.98 -13.01 11.36
CA ILE A 14 2.81 -13.51 10.64
C ILE A 14 3.25 -14.54 9.59
N ALA A 15 4.26 -14.22 8.76
CA ALA A 15 4.82 -15.15 7.79
C ALA A 15 5.32 -16.45 8.43
N TRP A 16 6.01 -16.36 9.58
CA TRP A 16 6.55 -17.54 10.26
C TRP A 16 5.45 -18.43 10.86
N PHE A 17 4.30 -17.88 11.23
CA PHE A 17 3.18 -18.69 11.72
C PHE A 17 2.34 -19.29 10.58
N GLU A 18 2.04 -18.51 9.54
CA GLU A 18 1.15 -18.93 8.46
C GLU A 18 1.83 -19.75 7.36
N ILE A 19 3.07 -19.45 6.95
CA ILE A 19 3.76 -20.21 5.90
C ILE A 19 3.93 -21.70 6.26
N PRO A 20 4.40 -22.10 7.46
CA PRO A 20 4.50 -23.52 7.78
C PRO A 20 3.13 -24.19 7.88
N LYS A 21 2.11 -23.49 8.35
CA LYS A 21 0.74 -24.00 8.43
C LYS A 21 0.18 -24.28 7.04
N LEU A 22 0.33 -23.34 6.09
CA LEU A 22 -0.12 -23.53 4.70
C LEU A 22 0.70 -24.57 3.93
N LYS A 23 2.00 -24.70 4.25
CA LYS A 23 2.85 -25.74 3.66
C LYS A 23 2.45 -27.15 4.12
N GLN A 24 2.02 -27.30 5.38
CA GLN A 24 1.52 -28.57 5.90
C GLN A 24 0.24 -29.03 5.21
N ASP A 25 -0.63 -28.09 4.82
CA ASP A 25 -1.93 -28.38 4.19
C ASP A 25 -1.84 -28.61 2.67
N LYS A 26 -0.63 -28.61 2.08
CA LYS A 26 -0.37 -28.65 0.61
C LYS A 26 -1.13 -27.57 -0.20
N ALA A 27 -1.69 -26.56 0.47
CA ALA A 27 -2.49 -25.49 -0.11
C ALA A 27 -1.60 -24.42 -0.78
N THR A 28 -0.88 -24.83 -1.82
CA THR A 28 0.06 -23.97 -2.57
C THR A 28 -0.61 -22.75 -3.20
N LYS A 29 -1.89 -22.85 -3.61
CA LYS A 29 -2.66 -21.72 -4.12
C LYS A 29 -2.94 -20.68 -3.04
N GLU A 30 -3.33 -21.12 -1.84
CA GLU A 30 -3.58 -20.23 -0.71
C GLU A 30 -2.30 -19.56 -0.25
N MET A 31 -1.17 -20.28 -0.31
CA MET A 31 0.14 -19.74 0.06
C MET A 31 0.55 -18.58 -0.83
N ILE A 32 0.26 -18.67 -2.13
CA ILE A 32 0.53 -17.58 -3.08
C ILE A 32 -0.35 -16.37 -2.79
N VAL A 33 -1.66 -16.56 -2.56
CA VAL A 33 -2.59 -15.47 -2.26
C VAL A 33 -2.21 -14.78 -0.95
N PHE A 34 -1.91 -15.56 0.09
CA PHE A 34 -1.44 -15.07 1.37
C PHE A 34 -0.16 -14.25 1.23
N CYS A 35 0.85 -14.79 0.56
CA CYS A 35 2.13 -14.11 0.39
C CYS A 35 1.99 -12.83 -0.44
N PHE A 36 1.13 -12.83 -1.46
CA PHE A 36 0.79 -11.64 -2.24
C PHE A 36 0.14 -10.56 -1.36
N PHE A 37 -0.87 -10.91 -0.57
CA PHE A 37 -1.50 -9.98 0.36
C PHE A 37 -0.53 -9.45 1.41
N LEU A 38 0.30 -10.32 2.00
CA LEU A 38 1.27 -9.95 3.01
C LEU A 38 2.32 -8.97 2.46
N ILE A 39 2.88 -9.27 1.28
CA ILE A 39 3.84 -8.37 0.62
C ILE A 39 3.16 -7.03 0.29
N SER A 40 1.94 -7.06 -0.27
CA SER A 40 1.24 -5.83 -0.64
C SER A 40 0.97 -4.94 0.57
N GLY A 41 0.48 -5.50 1.68
CA GLY A 41 0.24 -4.78 2.92
C GLY A 41 1.52 -4.25 3.56
N THR A 42 2.59 -5.05 3.58
CA THR A 42 3.88 -4.64 4.14
C THR A 42 4.53 -3.53 3.33
N VAL A 43 4.50 -3.61 2.00
CA VAL A 43 4.97 -2.53 1.11
C VAL A 43 4.16 -1.26 1.34
N LEU A 44 2.82 -1.36 1.36
CA LEU A 44 1.94 -0.20 1.54
C LEU A 44 2.13 0.47 2.92
N SER A 45 2.37 -0.34 3.95
CA SER A 45 2.62 0.10 5.31
C SER A 45 4.01 0.73 5.45
N ILE A 46 5.04 0.19 4.79
CA ILE A 46 6.37 0.81 4.69
C ILE A 46 6.31 2.14 3.93
N LEU A 47 5.58 2.21 2.81
CA LEU A 47 5.36 3.46 2.06
C LEU A 47 4.72 4.53 2.94
N SER A 48 3.69 4.15 3.70
CA SER A 48 3.01 5.02 4.66
C SER A 48 3.94 5.47 5.80
N ALA A 49 4.75 4.54 6.34
CA ALA A 49 5.68 4.80 7.45
C ALA A 49 6.89 5.65 7.05
N LEU A 50 7.33 5.55 5.79
CA LEU A 50 8.47 6.32 5.27
C LEU A 50 8.10 7.79 5.03
N ARG A 51 6.83 8.17 5.22
CA ARG A 51 6.28 9.48 4.79
C ARG A 51 6.72 9.84 3.37
N ILE A 52 6.95 8.84 2.51
CA ILE A 52 6.83 9.07 1.09
C ILE A 52 5.39 9.51 0.97
N THR A 53 5.19 10.80 0.72
CA THR A 53 3.90 11.36 0.39
C THR A 53 3.48 10.62 -0.86
N ILE A 54 2.73 9.52 -0.69
CA ILE A 54 1.74 9.09 -1.66
C ILE A 54 1.08 10.42 -2.01
N PRO A 55 1.26 10.92 -3.24
CA PRO A 55 0.70 12.21 -3.62
C PRO A 55 -0.75 12.10 -3.18
N ASN A 56 -1.15 12.97 -2.26
CA ASN A 56 -2.45 12.90 -1.60
C ASN A 56 -3.46 12.59 -2.71
N PRO A 57 -4.38 11.62 -2.58
CA PRO A 57 -5.40 11.41 -3.61
C PRO A 57 -6.09 12.73 -4.01
N VAL A 58 -6.13 13.70 -3.09
CA VAL A 58 -6.50 15.09 -3.35
C VAL A 58 -5.54 15.84 -4.28
N ASN A 59 -4.22 15.65 -4.24
CA ASN A 59 -3.28 16.23 -5.22
C ASN A 59 -3.48 15.65 -6.63
N TRP A 60 -3.80 14.37 -6.74
CA TRP A 60 -4.19 13.75 -8.01
C TRP A 60 -5.52 14.30 -8.52
N LEU A 61 -6.48 14.49 -7.60
CA LEU A 61 -7.75 15.17 -7.89
C LEU A 61 -7.50 16.61 -8.35
N ILE A 62 -6.65 17.37 -7.66
CA ILE A 62 -6.30 18.74 -8.01
C ILE A 62 -5.68 18.77 -9.42
N PHE A 63 -4.74 17.88 -9.75
CA PHE A 63 -4.15 17.82 -11.09
C PHE A 63 -5.20 17.53 -12.19
N LEU A 64 -6.19 16.68 -11.89
CA LEU A 64 -7.28 16.37 -12.81
C LEU A 64 -8.25 17.55 -13.00
N PHE A 65 -8.53 18.31 -11.92
CA PHE A 65 -9.48 19.41 -11.91
C PHE A 65 -8.85 20.78 -12.25
N GLU A 66 -7.54 20.95 -12.12
CA GLU A 66 -6.80 22.16 -12.50
C GLU A 66 -7.07 22.64 -13.94
N PRO A 67 -7.07 21.77 -14.98
CA PRO A 67 -7.42 22.21 -16.32
C PRO A 67 -8.87 22.68 -16.41
N VAL A 68 -9.80 22.03 -15.71
CA VAL A 68 -11.22 22.41 -15.69
C VAL A 68 -11.41 23.78 -15.03
N SER A 69 -10.72 24.04 -13.91
CA SER A 69 -10.74 25.34 -13.24
C SER A 69 -10.22 26.46 -14.14
N LYS A 70 -9.10 26.24 -14.85
CA LYS A 70 -8.55 27.21 -15.82
C LYS A 70 -9.49 27.47 -17.00
N TRP A 71 -10.23 26.45 -17.43
CA TRP A 71 -11.27 26.59 -18.47
C TRP A 71 -12.44 27.44 -17.98
N ILE A 72 -12.90 27.21 -16.75
CA ILE A 72 -13.99 27.98 -16.13
C ILE A 72 -13.56 29.44 -15.91
N GLU A 73 -12.34 29.69 -15.41
CA GLU A 73 -11.79 31.04 -15.22
C GLU A 73 -11.72 31.82 -16.54
N ARG A 74 -11.34 31.15 -17.64
CA ARG A 74 -11.34 31.74 -18.99
C ARG A 74 -12.73 31.98 -19.58
N LEU A 75 -13.76 31.28 -19.11
CA LEU A 75 -15.15 31.51 -19.52
C LEU A 75 -15.80 32.65 -18.72
N LEU A 76 -15.29 32.93 -17.52
CA LEU A 76 -15.79 33.96 -16.61
C LEU A 76 -15.08 35.32 -16.78
N THR A 77 -13.95 35.37 -17.49
CA THR A 77 -13.19 36.60 -17.84
C THR A 77 -13.35 36.91 -19.32
#